data_AF-A0A3S1Z3G3-F1
#
_entry.id   AF-A0A3S1Z3G3-F1
#
_cell.length_a   1.000
_cell.length_b   1.000
_cell.length_c   1.000
_cell.angle_alpha   90.00
_cell.angle_beta   90.00
_cell.angle_gamma   90.00
#
_symmetry.space_group_name_H-M   'P 1'
#
loop_
_entity.id
_entity.type
_entity.pdbx_description
1 polymer ?
#
loop_
_entity_poly.entity_id
_entity_poly.type
_entity_poly.pdbx_seq_one_letter_code
_entity_poly.pdbx_strand_id
1 'polypeptide(L)' 'LLVSTVAEAHPDIREKSATPSIWPLLAAIAVGATFLYSIFTPWAIIWGAAPIAVTLVGWFWPKADPEDEE' A
#
# COMPACT_ATOMS: atom_id res chain seq x y z
N LEU A 1 -4.67 14.24 -12.54
CA LEU A 1 -5.03 15.51 -13.24
C LEU A 1 -4.21 15.53 -14.54
N LEU A 2 -4.69 16.07 -15.67
CA LEU A 2 -3.88 16.08 -16.91
C LEU A 2 -3.17 17.43 -17.06
N VAL A 3 -1.84 17.41 -17.08
CA VAL A 3 -0.98 18.59 -17.27
C VAL A 3 -0.18 18.39 -18.55
N SER A 4 -0.32 19.33 -19.49
CA SER A 4 0.35 19.28 -20.78
C SER A 4 1.03 20.61 -21.11
N THR A 5 2.02 20.55 -22.00
CA THR A 5 2.68 21.74 -22.53
C THR A 5 1.70 22.58 -23.33
N VAL A 6 1.80 23.92 -23.22
CA VAL A 6 0.84 24.87 -23.82
C VAL A 6 0.81 24.80 -25.35
N ALA A 7 1.96 24.58 -26.00
CA ALA A 7 2.08 24.66 -27.46
C ALA A 7 1.87 23.31 -28.17
N GLU A 8 2.42 22.23 -27.62
CA GLU A 8 2.51 20.93 -28.32
C GLU A 8 1.61 19.86 -27.72
N ALA A 9 0.88 20.16 -26.64
CA ALA A 9 0.06 19.22 -25.88
C ALA A 9 0.81 17.95 -25.41
N HIS A 10 2.15 18.01 -25.34
CA HIS A 10 2.95 16.94 -24.75
C HIS A 10 2.61 16.79 -23.25
N PRO A 11 2.51 15.55 -22.73
CA PRO A 11 2.24 15.32 -21.32
C PRO A 11 3.45 15.78 -20.49
N ASP A 12 3.24 16.86 -19.72
CA ASP A 12 4.29 17.55 -18.96
C ASP A 12 4.58 16.83 -17.63
N ILE A 13 3.53 16.26 -17.02
CA ILE A 13 3.64 15.44 -15.82
C ILE A 13 3.01 14.07 -16.09
N ARG A 14 3.80 13.01 -15.97
CA ARG A 14 3.31 11.63 -15.88
C ARG A 14 3.34 11.19 -14.42
N GLU A 15 2.19 11.17 -13.78
CA GLU A 15 2.05 10.51 -12.47
C GLU A 15 2.39 9.02 -12.64
N LYS A 16 3.42 8.55 -11.94
CA LYS A 16 3.75 7.11 -11.91
C LYS A 16 2.59 6.37 -11.26
N SER A 17 2.03 5.40 -11.99
CA SER A 17 1.08 4.46 -11.39
C SER A 17 1.79 3.65 -10.32
N ALA A 18 1.11 3.37 -9.21
CA ALA A 18 1.64 2.46 -8.20
C ALA A 18 1.97 1.10 -8.84
N THR A 19 3.17 0.59 -8.57
CA THR A 19 3.60 -0.74 -9.02
C THR A 19 2.70 -1.82 -8.39
N PRO A 20 2.34 -2.89 -9.12
CA PRO A 20 1.57 -3.98 -8.55
C PRO A 20 2.27 -4.54 -7.30
N SER A 21 1.52 -4.64 -6.21
CA SER A 21 2.01 -5.10 -4.90
C SER A 21 1.00 -6.05 -4.28
N ILE A 22 1.47 -7.15 -3.71
CA ILE A 22 0.63 -8.13 -2.99
C ILE A 22 0.30 -7.67 -1.56
N TRP A 23 1.12 -6.78 -1.01
CA TRP A 23 1.00 -6.33 0.38
C TRP A 23 -0.34 -5.69 0.75
N PRO A 24 -0.97 -4.82 -0.08
CA PRO A 24 -2.30 -4.26 0.21
C PRO A 24 -3.37 -5.33 0.39
N LEU A 25 -3.32 -6.41 -0.41
CA LEU A 25 -4.27 -7.51 -0.30
C LEU A 25 -4.09 -8.26 1.03
N LEU A 26 -2.85 -8.58 1.40
CA LEU A 26 -2.55 -9.24 2.66
C LEU A 26 -2.95 -8.38 3.86
N ALA A 27 -2.71 -7.06 3.80
CA ALA A 27 -3.14 -6.13 4.83
C ALA A 27 -4.66 -6.10 4.96
N ALA A 28 -5.40 -6.03 3.85
CA ALA A 28 -6.86 -6.06 3.86
C ALA A 28 -7.42 -7.34 4.48
N ILE A 29 -6.84 -8.50 4.15
CA ILE A 29 -7.22 -9.79 4.74
C ILE A 29 -6.90 -9.82 6.23
N ALA A 30 -5.73 -9.37 6.65
CA ALA A 30 -5.32 -9.35 8.06
C ALA A 30 -6.25 -8.47 8.90
N VAL A 31 -6.57 -7.27 8.42
CA VAL A 31 -7.51 -6.35 9.07
C VAL A 31 -8.93 -6.94 9.09
N GLY A 32 -9.41 -7.43 7.95
CA GLY A 32 -10.75 -8.00 7.83
C GLY A 32 -10.97 -9.21 8.74
N ALA A 33 -10.00 -10.13 8.78
CA ALA A 33 -10.03 -11.29 9.66
C ALA A 33 -10.00 -10.86 11.14
N THR A 34 -9.09 -9.94 11.51
CA THR A 34 -8.99 -9.43 12.89
C THR A 34 -10.30 -8.80 13.34
N PHE A 35 -10.89 -7.98 12.48
CA PHE A 35 -12.18 -7.34 12.76
C PHE A 35 -13.28 -8.39 12.94
N LEU A 36 -13.40 -9.36 12.03
CA LEU A 36 -14.41 -10.41 12.11
C LEU A 36 -14.27 -11.26 13.37
N TYR A 37 -13.05 -11.66 13.73
CA TYR A 37 -12.79 -12.45 14.94
C TYR A 37 -12.99 -11.65 16.23
N SER A 38 -12.74 -10.33 16.20
CA SER A 38 -12.92 -9.47 17.38
C SER A 38 -14.37 -9.42 17.88
N ILE A 39 -15.35 -9.70 16.99
CA ILE A 39 -16.77 -9.81 17.35
C ILE A 39 -17.00 -10.95 18.34
N PHE A 40 -16.29 -12.07 18.17
CA PHE A 40 -16.47 -13.26 19.00
C PHE A 40 -15.50 -13.29 20.19
N THR A 41 -14.33 -12.65 20.07
CA THR A 41 -13.30 -12.69 21.10
C THR A 41 -12.46 -11.41 21.10
N PRO A 42 -12.48 -10.61 22.18
CA PRO A 42 -11.68 -9.38 22.28
C PRO A 42 -10.17 -9.58 22.09
N TRP A 43 -9.65 -10.75 22.51
CA TRP A 43 -8.23 -11.11 22.33
C TRP A 43 -7.77 -11.18 20.88
N ALA A 44 -8.70 -11.26 19.91
CA ALA A 44 -8.36 -11.25 18.49
C ALA A 44 -7.62 -9.99 18.06
N ILE A 45 -7.86 -8.84 18.71
CA ILE A 45 -7.16 -7.59 18.40
C ILE A 45 -5.67 -7.70 18.70
N ILE A 46 -5.30 -8.32 19.83
CA ILE A 46 -3.90 -8.47 20.24
C ILE A 46 -3.16 -9.38 19.26
N TRP A 47 -3.75 -10.52 18.93
CA TRP A 47 -3.16 -11.46 17.99
C TRP A 47 -3.19 -10.96 16.54
N GLY A 48 -4.21 -10.20 16.17
CA GLY A 48 -4.38 -9.61 14.84
C GLY A 48 -3.49 -8.41 14.58
N ALA A 49 -3.09 -7.68 15.63
CA ALA A 49 -2.15 -6.56 15.51
C ALA A 49 -0.80 -7.00 14.92
N ALA A 50 -0.31 -8.20 15.29
CA ALA A 50 0.96 -8.72 14.78
C ALA A 50 0.98 -8.93 13.26
N PRO A 51 0.07 -9.70 12.62
CA PRO A 51 0.05 -9.85 11.17
C PRO A 51 -0.29 -8.55 10.43
N ILE A 52 -1.12 -7.67 11.00
CA ILE A 52 -1.36 -6.33 10.43
C ILE A 52 -0.05 -5.52 10.41
N ALA A 53 0.69 -5.50 11.52
CA ALA A 53 1.97 -4.81 11.57
C ALA A 53 2.97 -5.38 10.55
N VAL A 54 3.08 -6.71 10.44
CA VAL A 54 3.98 -7.35 9.46
C VAL A 54 3.61 -6.95 8.02
N THR A 55 2.33 -6.99 7.67
CA THR A 55 1.88 -6.66 6.31
C THR A 55 2.09 -5.19 5.97
N LEU A 56 1.83 -4.27 6.91
CA LEU A 56 2.07 -2.84 6.71
C LEU A 56 3.55 -2.49 6.68
N VAL A 57 4.36 -3.06 7.59
CA VAL A 57 5.81 -2.86 7.61
C VAL A 57 6.42 -3.39 6.31
N GLY A 58 6.04 -4.58 5.84
CA GLY A 58 6.52 -5.11 4.56
C GLY A 58 6.10 -4.26 3.36
N TRP A 59 4.88 -3.71 3.39
CA TRP A 59 4.39 -2.83 2.33
C TRP A 59 5.21 -1.54 2.26
N PHE A 60 5.30 -0.83 3.37
CA PHE A 60 5.95 0.47 3.50
C PHE A 60 7.45 0.39 3.77
N TRP A 61 8.04 -0.82 3.77
CA TRP A 61 9.48 -0.96 3.91
C TRP A 61 10.18 -0.18 2.79
N PRO A 62 11.12 0.71 3.13
CA PRO A 62 11.79 1.55 2.15
C PRO A 62 12.47 0.67 1.11
N LYS A 63 12.17 0.95 -0.16
CA LYS A 63 12.82 0.38 -1.32
C LYS A 63 13.56 1.54 -1.97
N ALA A 64 14.76 1.30 -2.50
CA ALA A 64 15.46 2.31 -3.27
C ALA A 64 14.56 2.71 -4.45
N ASP A 65 14.41 4.02 -4.69
CA ASP A 65 13.69 4.48 -5.86
C ASP A 65 14.57 4.22 -7.08
N PRO A 66 14.03 3.67 -8.18
CA PRO A 66 14.81 3.46 -9.41
C PRO A 66 15.38 4.77 -10.00
N GLU A 67 14.87 5.93 -9.59
CA GLU A 67 15.39 7.24 -9.98
C GLU A 67 16.72 7.60 -9.30
N ASP A 68 17.11 6.88 -8.24
CA ASP A 68 18.42 7.05 -7.59
C ASP A 68 19.54 6.24 -8.32
N GLU A 69 19.18 5.45 -9.34
CA GLU A 69 20.10 4.59 -10.11
C GLU A 69 20.47 5.16 -11.50
N GLU A 70 19.93 6.32 -11.91
CA GLU A 70 20.24 6.99 -13.20
C GLU A 70 21.15 8.22 -13.06
#